data_AF-A0AAQ4DER2-F1
#
_entry.id   AF-A0AAQ4DER2-F1
#
_cell.length_a   1.000
_cell.length_b   1.000
_cell.length_c   1.000
_cell.angle_alpha   90.00
_cell.angle_beta   90.00
_cell.angle_gamma   90.00
#
_symmetry.space_group_name_H-M   'P 1'
#
loop_
_entity.id
_entity.type
_entity.pdbx_description
1 polymer ?
#
loop_
_entity_poly.entity_id
_entity_poly.type
_entity_poly.pdbx_seq_one_letter_code
_entity_poly.pdbx_strand_id
1 'polypeptide(L)'
;MKYEVAISRGEFCSPSKAEFLPSFVPRKCSIEAAVAQVETENSFDGCLKDIDDKFNQKVKELVPWLLAPENLVVKQINGQKVTCQEFLNYFRAGTLPPPESLLQATAKASNIAAVERATRFYLECIDSMPRANLDGLREAHEELLGKATDLFRTTPKFGDKSISQTYMEAPTKDLVAHFDRLYKDAEEILLREQEKEEQRKKEREEERQREEERQLERKIEKEKEEQWKKDMYELKKLECENQEKIEQLEQELSETERAMNTRYKLEMAKGGMALVASVARVATDIVKLLPR
;
A
#
# COMPACT_ATOMS: atom_id res chain seq x y z
N MET A 1 46.40 -72.63 37.71
CA MET A 1 46.83 -71.91 36.51
C MET A 1 47.11 -70.48 36.91
N LYS A 2 48.39 -70.09 36.88
CA LYS A 2 48.83 -68.71 37.08
C LYS A 2 48.60 -67.96 35.77
N TYR A 3 47.90 -66.84 35.81
CA TYR A 3 47.89 -65.89 34.70
C TYR A 3 48.79 -64.71 35.11
N GLU A 4 50.01 -64.72 34.59
CA GLU A 4 50.85 -63.52 34.52
C GLU A 4 50.29 -62.63 33.42
N VAL A 5 49.83 -61.43 33.78
CA VAL A 5 49.55 -60.37 32.81
C VAL A 5 50.83 -59.54 32.68
N ALA A 6 51.56 -59.80 31.59
CA ALA A 6 52.67 -58.96 31.16
C ALA A 6 52.14 -57.58 30.74
N ILE A 7 52.47 -56.54 31.51
CA ILE A 7 52.25 -55.15 31.10
C ILE A 7 53.37 -54.79 30.14
N SER A 8 53.06 -54.91 28.84
CA SER A 8 53.87 -54.36 27.76
C SER A 8 53.80 -52.84 27.78
N ARG A 9 54.93 -52.18 27.48
CA ARG A 9 55.06 -50.74 27.32
C ARG A 9 54.09 -50.27 26.23
N GLY A 10 52.98 -49.67 26.63
CA GLY A 10 51.95 -49.13 25.74
C GLY A 10 52.33 -47.74 25.24
N GLU A 11 52.42 -47.62 23.92
CA GLU A 11 52.61 -46.41 23.14
C GLU A 11 51.50 -45.36 23.38
N PHE A 12 51.87 -44.11 23.11
CA PHE A 12 51.02 -42.93 23.14
C PHE A 12 49.73 -43.14 22.33
N CYS A 13 48.58 -43.09 22.99
CA CYS A 13 47.29 -42.95 22.32
C CYS A 13 46.98 -41.45 22.14
N SER A 14 47.27 -40.92 20.96
CA SER A 14 46.83 -39.59 20.53
C SER A 14 45.30 -39.56 20.40
N PRO A 15 44.58 -38.59 21.01
CA PRO A 15 43.13 -38.54 20.94
C PRO A 15 42.68 -38.08 19.55
N SER A 16 42.01 -38.96 18.81
CA SER A 16 41.52 -38.78 17.45
C SER A 16 40.15 -38.06 17.35
N LYS A 17 39.75 -37.23 18.32
CA LYS A 17 38.46 -36.51 18.27
C LYS A 17 38.66 -35.01 18.04
N ALA A 18 38.46 -34.59 16.80
CA ALA A 18 38.61 -33.23 16.29
C ALA A 18 37.68 -32.17 16.92
N GLU A 19 36.68 -32.57 17.70
CA GLU A 19 35.74 -31.62 18.35
C GLU A 19 36.24 -31.08 19.70
N PHE A 20 37.23 -31.71 20.33
CA PHE A 20 37.63 -31.37 21.70
C PHE A 20 38.75 -30.31 21.77
N LEU A 21 39.54 -30.18 20.71
CA LEU A 21 40.74 -29.35 20.63
C LEU A 21 40.51 -27.84 20.46
N PRO A 22 39.44 -27.33 19.80
CA PRO A 22 39.25 -25.89 19.65
C PRO A 22 38.82 -25.19 20.96
N SER A 23 38.26 -25.95 21.90
CA SER A 23 37.58 -25.41 23.08
C SER A 23 38.46 -25.32 24.33
N PHE A 24 39.67 -25.89 24.29
CA PHE A 24 40.56 -25.99 25.46
C PHE A 24 42.00 -25.62 25.10
N VAL A 25 42.62 -24.81 25.98
CA VAL A 25 44.07 -24.57 26.01
C VAL A 25 44.79 -25.91 26.29
N PRO A 26 46.02 -26.17 25.76
CA PRO A 26 46.64 -27.49 25.76
C PRO A 26 46.63 -28.21 27.12
N ARG A 27 46.22 -29.48 27.13
CA ARG A 27 46.13 -30.29 28.35
C ARG A 27 47.38 -31.14 28.55
N LYS A 28 47.89 -31.19 29.79
CA LYS A 28 48.77 -32.24 30.29
C LYS A 28 47.91 -33.22 31.08
N CYS A 29 48.08 -34.53 30.85
CA CYS A 29 47.32 -35.58 31.52
C CYS A 29 48.20 -36.22 32.61
N SER A 30 47.68 -36.37 33.82
CA SER A 30 48.33 -37.08 34.93
C SER A 30 47.59 -38.40 35.16
N ILE A 31 48.31 -39.51 35.24
CA ILE A 31 47.75 -40.82 35.59
C ILE A 31 47.84 -40.95 37.11
N GLU A 32 46.69 -41.04 37.78
CA GLU A 32 46.62 -41.26 39.23
C GLU A 32 46.73 -42.75 39.56
N ALA A 33 47.42 -43.06 40.67
CA ALA A 33 47.51 -44.41 41.22
C ALA A 33 46.20 -44.76 41.95
N ALA A 34 45.70 -45.99 41.77
CA ALA A 34 44.45 -46.44 42.38
C ALA A 34 44.54 -46.48 43.93
N VAL A 35 43.55 -45.90 44.62
CA VAL A 35 43.39 -45.97 46.08
C VAL A 35 42.58 -47.22 46.45
N ALA A 36 43.17 -48.41 46.24
CA ALA A 36 42.39 -49.65 46.23
C ALA A 36 41.83 -50.12 47.59
N GLN A 37 42.22 -49.53 48.74
CA GLN A 37 41.85 -50.04 50.06
C GLN A 37 41.00 -49.09 50.92
N VAL A 38 40.84 -47.82 50.55
CA VAL A 38 40.14 -46.82 51.37
C VAL A 38 38.70 -46.59 50.89
N GLU A 39 38.42 -46.79 49.60
CA GLU A 39 37.14 -46.38 48.98
C GLU A 39 35.94 -47.28 49.33
N THR A 40 36.15 -48.44 49.93
CA THR A 40 35.06 -49.37 50.27
C THR A 40 34.49 -49.20 51.68
N GLU A 41 35.11 -48.40 52.55
CA GLU A 41 34.65 -48.18 53.92
C GLU A 41 34.05 -46.78 54.11
N ASN A 42 32.77 -46.73 54.48
CA ASN A 42 31.99 -45.49 54.71
C ASN A 42 32.45 -44.66 55.94
N SER A 43 33.64 -44.94 56.48
CA SER A 43 34.19 -44.38 57.73
C SER A 43 35.55 -43.71 57.57
N PHE A 44 35.99 -43.42 56.34
CA PHE A 44 37.25 -42.72 56.11
C PHE A 44 37.23 -41.32 56.72
N ASP A 45 38.18 -41.05 57.63
CA ASP A 45 38.29 -39.81 58.41
C ASP A 45 39.35 -38.84 57.86
N GLY A 46 39.99 -39.18 56.73
CA GLY A 46 41.04 -38.37 56.13
C GLY A 46 42.44 -38.59 56.72
N CYS A 47 42.63 -39.58 57.59
CA CYS A 47 43.93 -39.86 58.20
C CYS A 47 44.94 -40.37 57.17
N LEU A 48 46.10 -39.69 57.04
CA LEU A 48 47.14 -40.01 56.05
C LEU A 48 47.80 -41.39 56.24
N LYS A 49 47.69 -41.98 57.44
CA LYS A 49 48.28 -43.29 57.77
C LYS A 49 47.54 -44.46 57.12
N ASP A 50 46.27 -44.24 56.82
CA ASP A 50 45.39 -45.27 56.26
C ASP A 50 45.36 -45.21 54.72
N ILE A 51 46.16 -44.31 54.13
CA ILE A 51 46.26 -44.07 52.69
C ILE A 51 47.56 -44.67 52.16
N ASP A 52 47.49 -45.30 50.98
CA ASP A 52 48.67 -45.85 50.31
C ASP A 52 49.76 -44.80 50.08
N ASP A 53 51.01 -45.15 50.43
CA ASP A 53 52.14 -44.24 50.37
C ASP A 53 52.45 -43.76 48.95
N LYS A 54 52.18 -44.57 47.92
CA LYS A 54 52.40 -44.15 46.52
C LYS A 54 51.38 -43.11 46.11
N PHE A 55 50.13 -43.24 46.57
CA PHE A 55 49.11 -42.21 46.37
C PHE A 55 49.51 -40.91 47.08
N ASN A 56 49.92 -40.98 48.35
CA ASN A 56 50.40 -39.80 49.09
C ASN A 56 51.57 -39.10 48.39
N GLN A 57 52.51 -39.85 47.81
CA GLN A 57 53.61 -39.29 47.01
C GLN A 57 53.10 -38.59 45.73
N LYS A 58 52.14 -39.19 45.01
CA LYS A 58 51.56 -38.56 43.81
C LYS A 58 50.71 -37.33 44.13
N VAL A 59 50.01 -37.29 45.25
CA VAL A 59 49.31 -36.08 45.70
C VAL A 59 50.30 -34.95 46.03
N LYS A 60 51.44 -35.28 46.67
CA LYS A 60 52.51 -34.31 46.94
C LYS A 60 53.14 -33.74 45.67
N GLU A 61 53.16 -34.48 44.57
CA GLU A 61 53.57 -33.99 43.25
C GLU A 61 52.45 -33.18 42.56
N LEU A 62 51.20 -33.65 42.64
CA LEU A 62 50.04 -33.09 41.94
C LEU A 62 49.61 -31.73 42.48
N VAL A 63 49.57 -31.55 43.80
CA VAL A 63 49.07 -30.32 44.42
C VAL A 63 49.91 -29.09 44.02
N PRO A 64 51.26 -29.11 44.13
CA PRO A 64 52.09 -28.01 43.62
C PRO A 64 51.97 -27.84 42.11
N TRP A 65 51.83 -28.94 41.36
CA TRP A 65 51.68 -28.87 39.92
C TRP A 65 50.39 -28.13 39.48
N LEU A 66 49.31 -28.23 40.26
CA LEU A 66 48.04 -27.52 40.01
C LEU A 66 47.98 -26.11 40.61
N LEU A 67 48.48 -25.93 41.83
CA LEU A 67 48.22 -24.75 42.67
C LEU A 67 49.45 -23.88 42.95
N ALA A 68 50.65 -24.25 42.46
CA ALA A 68 51.80 -23.38 42.59
C ALA A 68 51.56 -22.04 41.88
N PRO A 69 52.08 -20.91 42.41
CA PRO A 69 51.82 -19.57 41.87
C PRO A 69 52.10 -19.44 40.36
N GLU A 70 53.11 -20.16 39.87
CA GLU A 70 53.53 -20.15 38.47
C GLU A 70 52.57 -20.92 37.55
N ASN A 71 51.75 -21.81 38.11
CA ASN A 71 50.80 -22.67 37.40
C ASN A 71 49.35 -22.16 37.48
N LEU A 72 49.07 -21.11 38.27
CA LEU A 72 47.73 -20.54 38.40
C LEU A 72 47.31 -19.82 37.12
N VAL A 73 46.27 -20.34 36.47
CA VAL A 73 45.71 -19.74 35.25
C VAL A 73 44.56 -18.79 35.59
N VAL A 74 44.71 -17.51 35.23
CA VAL A 74 43.64 -16.50 35.37
C VAL A 74 42.48 -16.84 34.44
N LYS A 75 41.25 -16.88 34.98
CA LYS A 75 40.04 -17.16 34.20
C LYS A 75 39.86 -16.11 33.09
N GLN A 76 39.65 -16.59 31.87
CA GLN A 76 39.33 -15.76 30.72
C GLN A 76 37.99 -16.18 30.10
N ILE A 77 37.22 -15.19 29.64
CA ILE A 77 36.00 -15.38 28.85
C ILE A 77 36.16 -14.50 27.61
N ASN A 78 35.98 -15.07 26.41
CA ASN A 78 36.23 -14.39 25.12
C ASN A 78 37.64 -13.77 25.01
N GLY A 79 38.65 -14.41 25.61
CA GLY A 79 40.04 -13.93 25.60
C GLY A 79 40.34 -12.77 26.55
N GLN A 80 39.37 -12.30 27.34
CA GLN A 80 39.55 -11.26 28.34
C GLN A 80 39.63 -11.84 29.75
N LYS A 81 40.52 -11.30 30.59
CA LYS A 81 40.60 -11.66 32.02
C LYS A 81 39.34 -11.16 32.73
N VAL A 82 38.75 -12.02 33.56
CA VAL A 82 37.48 -11.72 34.24
C VAL A 82 37.71 -11.58 35.74
N THR A 83 37.13 -10.56 36.36
CA THR A 83 37.15 -10.36 37.81
C THR A 83 36.15 -11.27 38.53
N CYS A 84 36.28 -11.47 39.84
CA CYS A 84 35.33 -12.29 40.61
C CYS A 84 33.87 -11.78 40.50
N GLN A 85 33.68 -10.45 40.48
CA GLN A 85 32.36 -9.83 40.39
C GLN A 85 31.72 -10.06 39.01
N GLU A 86 32.49 -9.87 37.94
CA GLU A 86 32.03 -10.16 36.57
C GLU A 86 31.76 -11.66 36.39
N PHE A 87 32.61 -12.52 36.95
CA PHE A 87 32.45 -13.97 36.90
C PHE A 87 31.14 -14.44 37.55
N LEU A 88 30.76 -13.84 38.69
CA LEU A 88 29.47 -14.10 39.33
C LEU A 88 28.27 -13.67 38.47
N ASN A 89 28.41 -12.62 37.67
CA ASN A 89 27.35 -12.19 36.76
C ASN A 89 27.10 -13.24 35.66
N TYR A 90 28.13 -13.96 35.20
CA TYR A 90 27.95 -15.07 34.25
C TYR A 90 27.17 -16.27 34.84
N PHE A 91 27.23 -16.50 36.15
CA PHE A 91 26.38 -17.52 36.81
C PHE A 91 24.93 -17.07 36.99
N ARG A 92 24.68 -15.75 36.98
CA ARG A 92 23.35 -15.16 37.18
C ARG A 92 22.62 -14.88 35.87
N ALA A 93 23.35 -14.51 34.83
CA ALA A 93 22.82 -14.10 33.55
C ALA A 93 22.71 -15.30 32.60
N GLY A 94 21.55 -15.96 32.61
CA GLY A 94 21.11 -16.76 31.47
C GLY A 94 20.82 -18.20 31.83
N THR A 95 19.54 -18.54 31.79
CA THR A 95 19.07 -19.90 31.54
C THR A 95 19.66 -20.36 30.20
N LEU A 96 20.70 -21.19 30.26
CA LEU A 96 21.04 -22.04 29.14
C LEU A 96 19.83 -22.93 28.84
N PRO A 97 19.51 -23.20 27.56
CA PRO A 97 18.49 -24.20 27.26
C PRO A 97 18.90 -25.51 27.95
N PRO A 98 17.95 -26.24 28.56
CA PRO A 98 18.26 -27.50 29.21
C PRO A 98 18.92 -28.42 28.17
N PRO A 99 19.95 -29.19 28.56
CA PRO A 99 20.58 -30.13 27.65
C PRO A 99 19.53 -31.15 27.20
N GLU A 100 19.11 -31.06 25.94
CA GLU A 100 18.25 -32.05 25.30
C GLU A 100 19.11 -33.28 24.95
N SER A 101 18.49 -34.47 25.00
CA SER A 101 19.17 -35.66 24.47
C SER A 101 19.45 -35.49 22.97
N LEU A 102 20.53 -36.07 22.47
CA LEU A 102 20.87 -36.00 21.03
C LEU A 102 19.70 -36.47 20.16
N LEU A 103 18.97 -37.50 20.60
CA LEU A 103 17.79 -38.02 19.90
C LEU A 103 16.63 -37.01 19.85
N GLN A 104 16.35 -36.33 20.96
CA GLN A 104 15.31 -35.30 21.02
C GLN A 104 15.66 -34.09 20.15
N ALA A 105 16.92 -33.62 20.21
CA ALA A 105 17.40 -32.52 19.38
C ALA A 105 17.32 -32.87 17.89
N THR A 106 17.71 -34.10 17.52
CA THR A 106 17.66 -34.57 16.12
C THR A 106 16.20 -34.71 15.64
N ALA A 107 15.31 -35.21 16.49
CA ALA A 107 13.89 -35.31 16.16
C ALA A 107 13.24 -33.94 15.97
N LYS A 108 13.52 -32.99 16.86
CA LYS A 108 13.06 -31.61 16.74
C LYS A 108 13.57 -30.94 15.46
N ALA A 109 14.87 -31.01 15.19
CA ALA A 109 15.47 -30.43 13.99
C ALA A 109 14.88 -31.02 12.70
N SER A 110 14.68 -32.33 12.67
CA SER A 110 14.08 -33.01 11.52
C SER A 110 12.62 -32.62 11.29
N ASN A 111 11.82 -32.48 12.36
CA ASN A 111 10.43 -32.02 12.24
C ASN A 111 10.35 -30.55 11.80
N ILE A 112 11.17 -29.66 12.35
CA ILE A 112 11.24 -28.25 11.95
C ILE A 112 11.61 -28.12 10.47
N ALA A 113 12.64 -28.82 10.00
CA ALA A 113 13.04 -28.79 8.60
C ALA A 113 11.93 -29.29 7.64
N ALA A 114 11.13 -30.25 8.08
CA ALA A 114 9.99 -30.73 7.31
C ALA A 114 8.82 -29.72 7.28
N VAL A 115 8.55 -29.04 8.41
CA VAL A 115 7.58 -27.95 8.48
C VAL A 115 7.99 -26.83 7.53
N GLU A 116 9.23 -26.35 7.63
CA GLU A 116 9.74 -25.27 6.78
C GLU A 116 9.62 -25.59 5.30
N ARG A 117 9.90 -26.84 4.91
CA ARG A 117 9.73 -27.28 3.53
C ARG A 117 8.26 -27.24 3.08
N ALA A 118 7.34 -27.74 3.90
CA ALA A 118 5.91 -27.75 3.61
C ALA A 118 5.32 -26.34 3.53
N THR A 119 5.64 -25.49 4.51
CA THR A 119 5.21 -24.09 4.56
C THR A 119 5.75 -23.31 3.37
N ARG A 120 7.03 -23.47 3.03
CA ARG A 120 7.65 -22.78 1.89
C ARG A 120 6.97 -23.16 0.58
N PHE A 121 6.75 -24.46 0.34
CA PHE A 121 6.04 -24.94 -0.83
C PHE A 121 4.66 -24.27 -0.97
N TYR A 122 3.89 -24.23 0.12
CA TYR A 122 2.58 -23.59 0.11
C TYR A 122 2.67 -22.10 -0.22
N LEU A 123 3.56 -21.36 0.46
CA LEU A 123 3.71 -19.91 0.29
C LEU A 123 4.14 -19.55 -1.14
N GLU A 124 5.16 -20.24 -1.67
CA GLU A 124 5.64 -20.03 -3.04
C GLU A 124 4.53 -20.25 -4.07
N CYS A 125 3.69 -21.27 -3.87
CA CYS A 125 2.58 -21.54 -4.79
C CYS A 125 1.46 -20.51 -4.65
N ILE A 126 0.95 -20.26 -3.44
CA ILE A 126 -0.22 -19.38 -3.25
C ILE A 126 0.10 -17.91 -3.59
N ASP A 127 1.31 -17.43 -3.27
CA ASP A 127 1.71 -16.06 -3.55
C ASP A 127 1.90 -15.80 -5.05
N SER A 128 2.16 -16.86 -5.83
CA SER A 128 2.26 -16.80 -7.29
C SER A 128 0.91 -16.82 -8.02
N MET A 129 -0.19 -17.10 -7.32
CA MET A 129 -1.50 -17.26 -7.95
C MET A 129 -2.13 -15.91 -8.33
N PRO A 130 -2.80 -15.83 -9.49
CA PRO A 130 -3.49 -14.62 -9.91
C PRO A 130 -4.69 -14.32 -9.00
N ARG A 131 -4.83 -13.05 -8.60
CA ARG A 131 -5.88 -12.57 -7.69
C ARG A 131 -7.21 -12.21 -8.36
N ALA A 132 -7.35 -12.49 -9.66
CA ALA A 132 -8.51 -12.07 -10.45
C ALA A 132 -9.76 -12.95 -10.22
N ASN A 133 -9.60 -14.18 -9.72
CA ASN A 133 -10.69 -15.11 -9.47
C ASN A 133 -10.66 -15.63 -8.03
N LEU A 134 -11.64 -15.23 -7.21
CA LEU A 134 -11.73 -15.60 -5.80
C LEU A 134 -12.05 -17.08 -5.60
N ASP A 135 -12.92 -17.65 -6.44
CA ASP A 135 -13.31 -19.06 -6.33
C ASP A 135 -12.13 -19.96 -6.66
N GLY A 136 -11.43 -19.66 -7.76
CA GLY A 136 -10.21 -20.38 -8.14
C GLY A 136 -9.09 -20.25 -7.10
N LEU A 137 -8.98 -19.08 -6.45
CA LEU A 137 -8.01 -18.87 -5.37
C LEU A 137 -8.33 -19.71 -4.12
N ARG A 138 -9.61 -19.85 -3.78
CA ARG A 138 -10.08 -20.70 -2.67
C ARG A 138 -9.85 -22.19 -2.95
N GLU A 139 -10.22 -22.67 -4.14
CA GLU A 139 -9.98 -24.06 -4.55
C GLU A 139 -8.48 -24.39 -4.52
N ALA A 140 -7.64 -23.48 -5.03
CA ALA A 140 -6.20 -23.62 -4.99
C ALA A 140 -5.65 -23.65 -3.56
N HIS A 141 -6.19 -22.84 -2.65
CA HIS A 141 -5.80 -22.88 -1.23
C HIS A 141 -6.04 -24.26 -0.61
N GLU A 142 -7.24 -24.82 -0.78
CA GLU A 142 -7.58 -26.14 -0.23
C GLU A 142 -6.67 -27.24 -0.79
N GLU A 143 -6.42 -27.22 -2.10
CA GLU A 143 -5.54 -28.18 -2.76
C GLU A 143 -4.07 -28.05 -2.29
N LEU A 144 -3.54 -26.82 -2.24
CA LEU A 144 -2.16 -26.55 -1.84
C LEU A 144 -1.92 -26.85 -0.36
N LEU A 145 -2.89 -26.54 0.52
CA LEU A 145 -2.81 -26.86 1.94
C LEU A 145 -2.80 -28.38 2.17
N GLY A 146 -3.62 -29.12 1.41
CA GLY A 146 -3.58 -30.58 1.38
C GLY A 146 -2.21 -31.11 0.95
N LYS A 147 -1.69 -30.62 -0.18
CA LYS A 147 -0.36 -31.00 -0.70
C LYS A 147 0.78 -30.67 0.27
N ALA A 148 0.74 -29.52 0.93
CA ALA A 148 1.74 -29.13 1.93
C ALA A 148 1.69 -30.06 3.15
N THR A 149 0.49 -30.41 3.61
CA THR A 149 0.29 -31.36 4.71
C THR A 149 0.81 -32.75 4.36
N ASP A 150 0.56 -33.21 3.13
CA ASP A 150 1.06 -34.50 2.64
C ASP A 150 2.58 -34.49 2.44
N LEU A 151 3.16 -33.38 1.96
CA LEU A 151 4.60 -33.18 1.87
C LEU A 151 5.26 -33.24 3.25
N PHE A 152 4.64 -32.64 4.26
CA PHE A 152 5.10 -32.78 5.64
C PHE A 152 5.03 -34.25 6.07
N ARG A 153 3.90 -34.94 5.89
CA ARG A 153 3.70 -36.34 6.33
C ARG A 153 4.68 -37.31 5.70
N THR A 154 4.92 -37.18 4.39
CA THR A 154 5.79 -38.06 3.60
C THR A 154 7.28 -37.80 3.81
N THR A 155 7.66 -36.59 4.25
CA THR A 155 9.06 -36.27 4.55
C THR A 155 9.60 -37.18 5.67
N PRO A 156 10.77 -37.83 5.49
CA PRO A 156 11.40 -38.62 6.54
C PRO A 156 11.69 -37.78 7.78
N LYS A 157 11.12 -38.17 8.93
CA LYS A 157 11.27 -37.49 10.21
C LYS A 157 11.53 -38.51 11.32
N PHE A 158 12.24 -38.09 12.38
CA PHE A 158 12.40 -38.89 13.59
C PHE A 158 11.29 -38.62 14.61
N GLY A 159 10.89 -39.66 15.35
CA GLY A 159 9.87 -39.58 16.38
C GLY A 159 8.54 -40.22 15.97
N ASP A 160 7.62 -40.30 16.93
CA ASP A 160 6.29 -40.86 16.71
C ASP A 160 5.42 -39.92 15.84
N LYS A 161 4.45 -40.51 15.13
CA LYS A 161 3.54 -39.76 14.26
C LYS A 161 2.64 -38.80 15.04
N SER A 162 2.28 -39.12 16.29
CA SER A 162 1.46 -38.24 17.14
C SER A 162 2.21 -36.95 17.47
N ILE A 163 3.47 -37.06 17.92
CA ILE A 163 4.32 -35.91 18.26
C ILE A 163 4.61 -35.06 17.02
N SER A 164 4.83 -35.71 15.88
CA SER A 164 5.09 -35.03 14.60
C SER A 164 3.90 -34.17 14.16
N GLN A 165 2.66 -34.56 14.46
CA GLN A 165 1.48 -33.77 14.08
C GLN A 165 1.38 -32.44 14.80
N THR A 166 1.80 -32.37 16.07
CA THR A 166 1.78 -31.12 16.86
C THR A 166 2.64 -30.02 16.21
N TYR A 167 3.71 -30.39 15.50
CA TYR A 167 4.55 -29.43 14.78
C TYR A 167 3.83 -28.78 13.57
N MET A 168 2.76 -29.38 13.04
CA MET A 168 2.00 -28.83 11.92
C MET A 168 0.79 -28.00 12.35
N GLU A 169 0.33 -28.09 13.60
CA GLU A 169 -0.86 -27.37 14.06
C GLU A 169 -0.72 -25.85 13.98
N ALA A 170 0.41 -25.32 14.48
CA ALA A 170 0.68 -23.88 14.43
C ALA A 170 0.92 -23.39 12.99
N PRO A 171 1.81 -24.01 12.18
CA PRO A 171 1.98 -23.62 10.77
C PRO A 171 0.70 -23.67 9.97
N THR A 172 -0.16 -24.68 10.15
CA THR A 172 -1.42 -24.77 9.41
C THR A 172 -2.33 -23.57 9.71
N LYS A 173 -2.41 -23.15 10.98
CA LYS A 173 -3.15 -21.94 11.37
C LYS A 173 -2.55 -20.68 10.74
N ASP A 174 -1.22 -20.57 10.73
CA ASP A 174 -0.52 -19.43 10.14
C ASP A 174 -0.75 -19.35 8.62
N LEU A 175 -0.75 -20.49 7.92
CA LEU A 175 -1.03 -20.58 6.49
C LEU A 175 -2.46 -20.19 6.15
N VAL A 176 -3.44 -20.62 6.95
CA VAL A 176 -4.85 -20.20 6.81
C VAL A 176 -4.99 -18.70 7.05
N ALA A 177 -4.37 -18.16 8.10
CA ALA A 177 -4.39 -16.73 8.38
C ALA A 177 -3.67 -15.88 7.31
N HIS A 178 -2.67 -16.44 6.62
CA HIS A 178 -2.05 -15.83 5.45
C HIS A 178 -3.00 -15.79 4.27
N PHE A 179 -3.69 -16.90 3.99
CA PHE A 179 -4.71 -16.97 2.96
C PHE A 179 -5.86 -15.99 3.20
N ASP A 180 -6.38 -15.89 4.43
CA ASP A 180 -7.47 -14.97 4.75
C ASP A 180 -7.11 -13.51 4.45
N ARG A 181 -5.84 -13.13 4.65
CA ARG A 181 -5.33 -11.80 4.28
C ARG A 181 -5.27 -11.62 2.77
N LEU A 182 -4.70 -12.58 2.05
CA LEU A 182 -4.64 -12.55 0.58
C LEU A 182 -6.02 -12.50 -0.07
N TYR A 183 -6.99 -13.25 0.49
CA TYR A 183 -8.36 -13.31 -0.01
C TYR A 183 -9.06 -11.96 0.13
N LYS A 184 -8.93 -11.31 1.30
CA LYS A 184 -9.47 -9.95 1.54
C LYS A 184 -8.84 -8.92 0.61
N ASP A 185 -7.52 -8.97 0.42
CA ASP A 185 -6.82 -8.08 -0.50
C ASP A 185 -7.34 -8.25 -1.94
N ALA A 186 -7.58 -9.48 -2.39
CA ALA A 186 -8.14 -9.78 -3.70
C ALA A 186 -9.59 -9.26 -3.85
N GLU A 187 -10.42 -9.44 -2.82
CA GLU A 187 -11.80 -8.94 -2.78
C GLU A 187 -11.85 -7.41 -2.88
N GLU A 188 -10.98 -6.71 -2.14
CA GLU A 188 -10.89 -5.24 -2.22
C GLU A 188 -10.47 -4.75 -3.62
N ILE A 189 -9.55 -5.46 -4.29
CA ILE A 189 -9.12 -5.10 -5.64
C ILE A 189 -10.30 -5.18 -6.61
N LEU A 190 -11.05 -6.29 -6.58
CA LEU A 190 -12.20 -6.51 -7.46
C LEU A 190 -13.30 -5.47 -7.23
N LEU A 191 -13.60 -5.15 -5.97
CA LEU A 191 -14.58 -4.10 -5.64
C LEU A 191 -14.17 -2.74 -6.21
N ARG A 192 -12.90 -2.34 -6.03
CA ARG A 192 -12.37 -1.08 -6.59
C ARG A 192 -12.41 -1.07 -8.11
N GLU A 193 -12.19 -2.21 -8.76
CA GLU A 193 -12.29 -2.32 -10.23
C GLU A 193 -13.72 -2.13 -10.72
N GLN A 194 -14.71 -2.75 -10.04
CA GLN A 194 -16.12 -2.59 -10.33
C GLN A 194 -16.59 -1.14 -10.14
N GLU A 195 -16.25 -0.52 -9.01
CA GLU A 195 -16.57 0.88 -8.73
C GLU A 195 -16.01 1.81 -9.81
N LYS A 196 -14.75 1.61 -10.21
CA LYS A 196 -14.14 2.38 -11.30
C LYS A 196 -14.83 2.15 -12.64
N GLU A 197 -15.30 0.94 -12.92
CA GLU A 197 -16.03 0.66 -14.15
C GLU A 197 -17.40 1.34 -14.17
N GLU A 198 -18.12 1.30 -13.05
CA GLU A 198 -19.38 2.02 -12.88
C GLU A 198 -19.19 3.53 -13.02
N GLN A 199 -18.14 4.08 -12.42
CA GLN A 199 -17.80 5.49 -12.54
C GLN A 199 -17.53 5.87 -14.00
N ARG A 200 -16.75 5.08 -14.74
CA ARG A 200 -16.54 5.27 -16.19
C ARG A 200 -17.84 5.14 -17.00
N LYS A 201 -18.80 4.33 -16.57
CA LYS A 201 -20.12 4.22 -17.23
C LYS A 201 -20.95 5.47 -16.98
N LYS A 202 -20.96 6.00 -15.75
CA LYS A 202 -21.65 7.25 -15.39
C LYS A 202 -21.07 8.45 -16.12
N GLU A 203 -19.75 8.60 -16.15
CA GLU A 203 -19.08 9.69 -16.88
C GLU A 203 -19.42 9.69 -18.38
N ARG A 204 -19.42 8.52 -19.01
CA ARG A 204 -19.83 8.37 -20.42
C ARG A 204 -21.30 8.73 -20.65
N GLU A 205 -22.17 8.37 -19.71
CA GLU A 205 -23.59 8.72 -19.79
C GLU A 205 -23.81 10.22 -19.60
N GLU A 206 -23.15 10.84 -18.63
CA GLU A 206 -23.19 12.29 -18.42
C GLU A 206 -22.64 13.05 -19.64
N GLU A 207 -21.55 12.57 -20.25
CA GLU A 207 -21.01 13.18 -21.46
C GLU A 207 -21.99 13.10 -22.63
N ARG A 208 -22.69 11.97 -22.79
CA ARG A 208 -23.78 11.84 -23.78
C ARG A 208 -24.89 12.84 -23.52
N GLN A 209 -25.37 12.95 -22.28
CA GLN A 209 -26.44 13.88 -21.91
C GLN A 209 -26.04 15.33 -22.15
N ARG A 210 -24.81 15.71 -21.80
CA ARG A 210 -24.27 17.05 -22.09
C ARG A 210 -24.18 17.33 -23.58
N GLU A 211 -23.80 16.34 -24.39
CA GLU A 211 -23.78 16.50 -25.84
C GLU A 211 -25.20 16.67 -26.41
N GLU A 212 -26.17 15.88 -25.94
CA GLU A 212 -27.58 16.01 -26.33
C GLU A 212 -28.15 17.39 -25.98
N GLU A 213 -27.86 17.89 -24.77
CA GLU A 213 -28.24 19.23 -24.33
C GLU A 213 -27.64 20.32 -25.23
N ARG A 214 -26.33 20.25 -25.51
CA ARG A 214 -25.66 21.18 -26.45
C ARG A 214 -26.30 21.16 -27.84
N GLN A 215 -26.70 19.98 -28.32
CA GLN A 215 -27.35 19.85 -29.62
C GLN A 215 -28.75 20.45 -29.61
N LEU A 216 -29.49 20.31 -28.51
CA LEU A 216 -30.80 20.93 -28.34
C LEU A 216 -30.70 22.46 -28.28
N GLU A 217 -29.76 23.00 -27.51
CA GLU A 217 -29.51 24.44 -27.43
C GLU A 217 -29.18 25.03 -28.81
N ARG A 218 -28.32 24.37 -29.58
CA ARG A 218 -27.99 24.77 -30.97
C ARG A 218 -29.22 24.76 -31.88
N LYS A 219 -30.15 23.83 -31.70
CA LYS A 219 -31.41 23.81 -32.47
C LYS A 219 -32.30 24.99 -32.10
N ILE A 220 -32.47 25.23 -30.79
CA ILE A 220 -33.26 26.36 -30.27
C ILE A 220 -32.67 27.68 -30.76
N GLU A 221 -31.35 27.84 -30.74
CA GLU A 221 -30.69 29.06 -31.21
C GLU A 221 -30.90 29.29 -32.71
N LYS A 222 -30.80 28.23 -33.53
CA LYS A 222 -31.12 28.31 -34.97
C LYS A 222 -32.57 28.69 -35.22
N GLU A 223 -33.51 28.09 -34.50
CA GLU A 223 -34.93 28.43 -34.60
C GLU A 223 -35.19 29.89 -34.22
N LYS A 224 -34.56 30.38 -33.14
CA LYS A 224 -34.63 31.79 -32.73
C LYS A 224 -34.03 32.73 -33.79
N GLU A 225 -32.90 32.36 -34.39
CA GLU A 225 -32.26 33.16 -35.44
C GLU A 225 -33.13 33.22 -36.70
N GLU A 226 -33.73 32.10 -37.11
CA GLU A 226 -34.68 32.04 -38.22
C GLU A 226 -35.93 32.88 -37.93
N GLN A 227 -36.46 32.81 -36.71
CA GLN A 227 -37.60 33.62 -36.30
C GLN A 227 -37.24 35.11 -36.31
N TRP A 228 -36.10 35.49 -35.73
CA TRP A 228 -35.62 36.87 -35.73
C TRP A 228 -35.44 37.40 -37.15
N LYS A 229 -34.90 36.60 -38.09
CA LYS A 229 -34.78 36.99 -39.50
C LYS A 229 -36.15 37.28 -40.15
N LYS A 230 -37.17 36.47 -39.86
CA LYS A 230 -38.54 36.68 -40.34
C LYS A 230 -39.13 37.97 -39.76
N ASP A 231 -39.03 38.14 -38.45
CA ASP A 231 -39.56 39.32 -37.75
C ASP A 231 -38.88 40.61 -38.24
N MET A 232 -37.55 40.57 -38.42
CA MET A 232 -36.77 41.67 -38.99
C MET A 232 -37.20 42.02 -40.41
N TYR A 233 -37.50 41.02 -41.25
CA TYR A 233 -37.98 41.24 -42.60
C TYR A 233 -39.36 41.93 -42.60
N GLU A 234 -40.29 41.45 -41.76
CA GLU A 234 -41.61 42.07 -41.62
C GLU A 234 -41.55 43.50 -41.07
N LEU A 235 -40.70 43.75 -40.06
CA LEU A 235 -40.47 45.10 -39.54
C LEU A 235 -39.96 46.04 -40.64
N LYS A 236 -38.96 45.62 -41.42
CA LYS A 236 -38.42 46.41 -42.51
C LYS A 236 -39.46 46.70 -43.60
N LYS A 237 -40.33 45.72 -43.89
CA LYS A 237 -41.45 45.90 -44.81
C LYS A 237 -42.44 46.94 -44.28
N LEU A 238 -42.83 46.85 -43.00
CA LEU A 238 -43.68 47.85 -42.35
C LEU A 238 -43.04 49.24 -42.34
N GLU A 239 -41.73 49.34 -42.13
CA GLU A 239 -41.00 50.61 -42.19
C GLU A 239 -41.09 51.23 -43.57
N CYS A 240 -40.87 50.48 -44.65
CA CYS A 240 -41.04 50.97 -46.02
C CYS A 240 -42.49 51.45 -46.26
N GLU A 241 -43.49 50.65 -45.88
CA GLU A 241 -44.91 51.03 -46.03
C GLU A 241 -45.27 52.29 -45.23
N ASN A 242 -44.73 52.44 -44.02
CA ASN A 242 -44.95 53.62 -43.19
C ASN A 242 -44.22 54.85 -43.74
N GLN A 243 -43.01 54.68 -44.27
CA GLN A 243 -42.26 55.74 -44.91
C GLN A 243 -42.99 56.28 -46.14
N GLU A 244 -43.51 55.39 -46.99
CA GLU A 244 -44.36 55.77 -48.13
C GLU A 244 -45.60 56.54 -47.69
N LYS A 245 -46.27 56.12 -46.60
CA LYS A 245 -47.42 56.85 -46.04
C LYS A 245 -47.03 58.22 -45.51
N ILE A 246 -45.88 58.35 -44.85
CA ILE A 246 -45.38 59.65 -44.37
C ILE A 246 -45.15 60.57 -45.56
N GLU A 247 -44.47 60.10 -46.61
CA GLU A 247 -44.23 60.89 -47.83
C GLU A 247 -45.52 61.32 -48.51
N GLN A 248 -46.53 60.44 -48.57
CA GLN A 248 -47.86 60.78 -49.07
C GLN A 248 -48.52 61.88 -48.24
N LEU A 249 -48.51 61.75 -46.90
CA LEU A 249 -49.06 62.75 -46.00
C LEU A 249 -48.33 64.10 -46.10
N GLU A 250 -47.00 64.09 -46.27
CA GLU A 250 -46.20 65.30 -46.48
C GLU A 250 -46.53 65.98 -47.81
N GLN A 251 -46.75 65.21 -48.88
CA GLN A 251 -47.21 65.73 -50.17
C GLN A 251 -48.60 66.34 -50.05
N GLU A 252 -49.55 65.67 -49.40
CA GLU A 252 -50.89 66.19 -49.14
C GLU A 252 -50.84 67.47 -48.29
N LEU A 253 -49.99 67.52 -47.26
CA LEU A 253 -49.77 68.71 -46.45
C LEU A 253 -49.22 69.86 -47.31
N SER A 254 -48.22 69.60 -48.16
CA SER A 254 -47.67 70.60 -49.08
C SER A 254 -48.72 71.12 -50.07
N GLU A 255 -49.57 70.24 -50.60
CA GLU A 255 -50.65 70.61 -51.52
C GLU A 255 -51.71 71.46 -50.84
N THR A 256 -52.12 71.08 -49.64
CA THR A 256 -53.09 71.85 -48.84
C THR A 256 -52.54 73.21 -48.42
N GLU A 257 -51.27 73.31 -48.03
CA GLU A 257 -50.59 74.58 -47.77
C GLU A 257 -50.51 75.46 -49.02
N ARG A 258 -50.16 74.88 -50.18
CA ARG A 258 -50.16 75.59 -51.46
C ARG A 258 -51.54 76.11 -51.80
N ALA A 259 -52.57 75.27 -51.69
CA ALA A 259 -53.97 75.64 -51.94
C ALA A 259 -54.47 76.74 -50.99
N MET A 260 -54.09 76.67 -49.71
CA MET A 260 -54.39 77.71 -48.73
C MET A 260 -53.71 79.04 -49.11
N ASN A 261 -52.44 79.00 -49.51
CA ASN A 261 -51.70 80.19 -49.95
C ASN A 261 -52.29 80.82 -51.22
N THR A 262 -52.68 80.03 -52.23
CA THR A 262 -53.38 80.56 -53.41
C THR A 262 -54.72 81.15 -53.05
N ARG A 263 -55.49 80.51 -52.17
CA ARG A 263 -56.76 81.04 -51.67
C ARG A 263 -56.55 82.38 -50.95
N TYR A 264 -55.56 82.48 -50.08
CA TYR A 264 -55.21 83.72 -49.39
C TYR A 264 -54.81 84.84 -50.37
N LYS A 265 -53.95 84.55 -51.36
CA LYS A 265 -53.59 85.51 -52.43
C LYS A 265 -54.80 85.96 -53.25
N LEU A 266 -55.72 85.05 -53.57
CA LEU A 266 -56.93 85.37 -54.32
C LEU A 266 -57.88 86.26 -53.50
N GLU A 267 -58.03 86.00 -52.20
CA GLU A 267 -58.79 86.88 -51.31
C GLU A 267 -58.16 88.27 -51.22
N MET A 268 -56.83 88.37 -51.11
CA MET A 268 -56.12 89.66 -51.14
C MET A 268 -56.28 90.38 -52.48
N ALA A 269 -56.22 89.68 -53.61
CA ALA A 269 -56.46 90.25 -54.93
C ALA A 269 -57.90 90.73 -55.12
N LYS A 270 -58.89 89.98 -54.61
CA LYS A 270 -60.30 90.41 -54.58
C LYS A 270 -60.49 91.66 -53.72
N GLY A 271 -59.84 91.72 -52.55
CA GLY A 271 -59.82 92.91 -51.69
C GLY A 271 -59.18 94.12 -52.38
N GLY A 272 -58.03 93.92 -53.05
CA GLY A 272 -57.35 94.96 -53.83
C GLY A 272 -58.17 95.44 -55.04
N MET A 273 -58.77 94.52 -55.80
CA MET A 273 -59.68 94.85 -56.91
C MET A 273 -60.91 95.62 -56.43
N ALA A 274 -61.49 95.25 -55.27
CA ALA A 274 -62.58 95.99 -54.67
C ALA A 274 -62.18 97.42 -54.26
N LEU A 275 -60.95 97.60 -53.75
CA LEU A 275 -60.39 98.92 -53.45
C LEU A 275 -60.18 99.75 -54.74
N VAL A 276 -59.55 99.18 -55.77
CA VAL A 276 -59.35 99.85 -57.07
C VAL A 276 -60.68 100.22 -57.72
N ALA A 277 -61.67 99.33 -57.70
CA ALA A 277 -63.01 99.62 -58.22
C ALA A 277 -63.73 100.72 -57.42
N SER A 278 -63.40 100.89 -56.14
CA SER A 278 -63.93 101.96 -55.30
C SER A 278 -63.22 103.30 -55.58
N VAL A 279 -61.88 103.28 -55.71
CA VAL A 279 -61.08 104.47 -56.09
C VAL A 279 -61.42 104.94 -57.51
N ALA A 280 -61.59 104.01 -58.47
CA ALA A 280 -62.01 104.34 -59.83
C ALA A 280 -63.40 104.98 -59.85
N ARG A 281 -64.34 104.48 -59.03
CA ARG A 281 -65.65 105.13 -58.85
C ARG A 281 -65.49 106.57 -58.35
N VAL A 282 -64.72 106.77 -57.29
CA VAL A 282 -64.44 108.11 -56.75
C VAL A 282 -63.76 109.02 -57.78
N ALA A 283 -62.78 108.53 -58.53
CA ALA A 283 -62.12 109.30 -59.59
C ALA A 283 -63.08 109.66 -60.74
N THR A 284 -63.97 108.75 -61.13
CA THR A 284 -64.99 108.99 -62.16
C THR A 284 -66.01 110.03 -61.68
N ASP A 285 -66.38 109.98 -60.40
CA ASP A 285 -67.27 110.96 -59.78
C ASP A 285 -66.59 112.34 -59.65
N ILE A 286 -65.28 112.39 -59.35
CA ILE A 286 -64.50 113.64 -59.35
C ILE A 286 -64.38 114.23 -60.77
N VAL A 287 -64.14 113.42 -61.81
CA VAL A 287 -64.07 113.90 -63.20
C VAL A 287 -65.41 114.46 -63.70
N LYS A 288 -66.54 113.93 -63.21
CA LYS A 288 -67.88 114.49 -63.50
C LYS A 288 -68.17 115.82 -62.80
N LEU A 289 -67.40 116.17 -61.77
CA LEU A 289 -67.56 117.42 -61.00
C LEU A 289 -66.65 118.55 -61.49
N LEU A 290 -65.81 118.33 -62.52
CA LEU A 290 -65.01 119.39 -63.13
C LEU A 290 -65.83 120.10 -64.24
N PRO A 291 -66.17 121.39 -64.06
CA PRO A 291 -66.92 122.15 -65.07
C PRO A 291 -66.05 122.45 -66.30
N ARG A 292 -66.66 122.38 -67.50
CA ARG A 292 -66.15 123.01 -68.72
C ARG A 292 -66.63 124.45 -68.80
#